data_AF-A0A1D3RMQ9-F1
#
_entry.id   AF-A0A1D3RMQ9-F1
#
_cell.length_a   1.000
_cell.length_b   1.000
_cell.length_c   1.000
_cell.angle_alpha   90.00
_cell.angle_beta   90.00
_cell.angle_gamma   90.00
#
_symmetry.space_group_name_H-M   'P 1'
#
loop_
_entity.id
_entity.type
_entity.pdbx_description
1 polymer ?
#
loop_
_entity_poly.entity_id
_entity_poly.type
_entity_poly.pdbx_seq_one_letter_code
_entity_poly.pdbx_strand_id
1 'polypeptide(L)' 'MIQAIKEHLDNLEDLYLAEQRLIENRAGRSKTYTLDEVERDLGLAD' A
#
# COMPACT_ATOMS: atom_id res chain seq x y z
N MET A 1 17.75 -20.03 -11.68
CA MET A 1 17.54 -18.99 -12.72
C MET A 1 16.10 -18.52 -12.80
N ILE A 2 15.10 -19.39 -12.96
CA ILE A 2 13.68 -18.96 -13.07
C ILE A 2 13.18 -18.23 -11.82
N GLN A 3 13.62 -18.63 -10.62
CA GLN A 3 13.21 -17.96 -9.36
C GLN A 3 13.69 -16.51 -9.28
N ALA A 4 14.95 -16.22 -9.62
CA ALA A 4 15.47 -14.84 -9.61
C ALA A 4 14.70 -13.91 -10.57
N ILE A 5 14.32 -14.40 -11.75
CA ILE A 5 13.51 -13.62 -12.70
C ILE A 5 12.11 -13.35 -12.14
N LYS A 6 11.49 -14.32 -11.47
CA LYS A 6 10.17 -14.16 -10.84
C LYS A 6 10.20 -13.18 -9.68
N GLU A 7 11.19 -13.30 -8.79
CA GLU A 7 11.37 -12.35 -7.69
C GLU A 7 11.55 -10.91 -8.20
N HIS A 8 12.29 -10.72 -9.30
CA HIS A 8 12.39 -9.39 -9.91
C HIS A 8 11.07 -8.89 -10.51
N LEU A 9 10.23 -9.78 -11.05
CA LEU A 9 8.89 -9.41 -11.53
C LEU A 9 7.95 -9.06 -10.38
N ASP A 10 7.98 -9.81 -9.28
CA ASP A 10 7.18 -9.54 -8.08
C ASP A 10 7.54 -8.17 -7.49
N ASN A 11 8.83 -7.84 -7.41
CA ASN A 11 9.30 -6.51 -6.99
C ASN A 11 8.79 -5.37 -7.90
N LEU A 12 8.73 -5.61 -9.22
CA LEU A 12 8.22 -4.62 -10.19
C LEU A 12 6.70 -4.46 -10.07
N GLU A 13 5.98 -5.55 -9.80
CA GLU A 13 4.54 -5.52 -9.54
C GLU A 13 4.23 -4.74 -8.27
N ASP A 14 4.97 -4.99 -7.18
CA ASP A 14 4.84 -4.24 -5.93
C ASP A 14 5.07 -2.75 -6.13
N LEU A 15 6.13 -2.37 -6.85
CA LEU A 15 6.42 -0.97 -7.17
C LEU A 15 5.30 -0.35 -7.99
N TYR A 16 4.84 -1.02 -9.05
CA TYR A 16 3.75 -0.53 -9.89
C TYR A 16 2.47 -0.29 -9.07
N LEU A 17 2.08 -1.24 -8.23
CA LEU A 17 0.89 -1.12 -7.38
C LEU A 17 1.03 0.01 -6.35
N ALA A 18 2.21 0.20 -5.78
CA ALA A 18 2.49 1.29 -4.85
C ALA A 18 2.38 2.67 -5.55
N GLU A 19 2.94 2.81 -6.75
CA GLU A 19 2.85 4.04 -7.55
C GLU A 19 1.40 4.38 -7.91
N GLN A 20 0.61 3.40 -8.36
CA GLN A 20 -0.80 3.62 -8.67
C GLN A 20 -1.58 4.09 -7.43
N ARG A 21 -1.39 3.44 -6.28
CA ARG A 21 -2.02 3.86 -5.01
C ARG A 21 -1.62 5.27 -4.61
N LEU A 22 -0.35 5.64 -4.78
CA LEU A 22 0.12 6.99 -4.48
C LEU A 22 -0.52 8.05 -5.39
N ILE A 23 -0.68 7.75 -6.69
CA ILE A 23 -1.36 8.63 -7.64
C ILE A 23 -2.82 8.83 -7.25
N GLU A 24 -3.54 7.75 -6.92
CA GLU A 24 -4.94 7.83 -6.49
C GLU A 24 -5.11 8.62 -5.19
N ASN A 25 -4.22 8.39 -4.22
CA ASN A 25 -4.19 9.12 -2.96
C ASN A 25 -4.00 10.63 -3.20
N ARG A 26 -2.96 11.00 -3.97
CA ARG A 26 -2.68 12.40 -4.32
C ARG A 26 -3.79 13.07 -5.12
N ALA A 27 -4.52 12.30 -5.92
CA ALA A 27 -5.66 12.80 -6.68
C ALA A 27 -6.97 12.87 -5.86
N GLY A 28 -6.92 12.57 -4.56
CA GLY A 28 -8.10 12.59 -3.68
C GLY A 28 -9.13 11.49 -4.00
N ARG A 29 -8.73 10.43 -4.71
CA ARG A 29 -9.60 9.31 -5.07
C ARG A 29 -9.55 8.16 -4.06
N SER A 30 -8.66 8.23 -3.08
CA SER A 30 -8.55 7.24 -2.00
C SER A 30 -9.06 7.82 -0.69
N LYS A 31 -9.75 6.99 0.11
CA LYS A 31 -10.10 7.34 1.48
C LYS A 31 -8.87 7.15 2.36
N THR A 32 -8.51 8.19 3.11
CA THR A 32 -7.44 8.15 4.12
C THR A 32 -8.05 8.06 5.51
N TYR A 33 -7.34 7.42 6.42
CA TYR A 33 -7.66 7.37 7.85
C TYR A 33 -6.44 7.87 8.62
N THR A 34 -6.69 8.54 9.73
CA THR A 34 -5.66 8.88 10.72
C THR A 34 -5.25 7.64 11.49
N LEU A 35 -4.07 7.67 12.11
CA LEU A 35 -3.62 6.57 12.97
C LEU A 35 -4.60 6.34 14.12
N ASP A 36 -5.01 7.40 14.81
CA ASP A 36 -5.98 7.35 15.92
C ASP A 36 -7.31 6.70 15.53
N GLU A 37 -7.83 6.97 14.32
CA GLU A 37 -9.04 6.31 13.81
C GLU A 37 -8.85 4.81 13.67
N VAL A 38 -7.70 4.38 13.12
CA VAL A 38 -7.38 2.97 12.92
C VAL A 38 -7.15 2.26 14.25
N GLU A 39 -6.41 2.87 15.17
CA GLU A 39 -6.14 2.32 16.50
C GLU A 39 -7.43 2.13 17.29
N ARG A 40 -8.32 3.12 17.27
CA ARG A 40 -9.64 3.01 17.91
C ARG A 40 -10.48 1.89 17.30
N ASP A 41 -10.55 1.83 15.97
CA ASP A 41 -11.37 0.83 15.27
C ASP A 41 -10.84 -0.61 15.47
N LEU A 42 -9.54 -0.76 15.76
CA LEU A 42 -8.91 -2.04 16.10
C LEU A 42 -8.85 -2.35 17.60
N GLY A 43 -9.32 -1.44 18.48
CA GLY A 43 -9.22 -1.60 19.93
C GLY A 43 -7.78 -1.55 20.46
N LEU A 44 -6.89 -0.88 19.73
CA LEU A 44 -5.48 -0.64 20.08
C LEU A 44 -5.25 0.75 20.68
N ALA A 45 -6.28 1.60 20.70
CA ALA A 45 -6.24 2.89 21.39
C ALA A 45 -6.18 2.67 22.91
N ASP A 46 -5.21 3.31 23.56
CA ASP A 46 -5.06 3.33 25.03
C ASP A 46 -6.20 4.06 25.75
#